data_AF-A0A9N8E1F8-F1
#
_entry.id   AF-A0A9N8E1F8-F1
#
_cell.length_a   1.000
_cell.length_b   1.000
_cell.length_c   1.000
_cell.angle_alpha   90.00
_cell.angle_beta   90.00
_cell.angle_gamma   90.00
#
_symmetry.space_group_name_H-M   'P 1'
#
loop_
_entity.id
_entity.type
_entity.pdbx_description
1 polymer ?
#
loop_
_entity_poly.entity_id
_entity_poly.type
_entity_poly.pdbx_seq_one_letter_code
_entity_poly.pdbx_strand_id
1 'polypeptide(L)'
;MHRVHTHLARTARLASRARSVRISLAVISDPSSTSSRITSNSCSRSFATDKKPDWMIEAELEAIAATNARAIKQGTANDVVMGKLKHELDREIISNAIKLEEKLVMIIQKCNDAKSGAMVDARGRAVYNALRKKALATRQDLITQKEAAGMVTDATSMVESAHPIPASM
;
A
#
# COMPACT_ATOMS: atom_id res chain seq x y z
N MET A 1 15.74 53.60 -26.49
CA MET A 1 14.87 53.21 -27.63
C MET A 1 15.42 51.92 -28.25
N HIS A 2 14.53 51.05 -28.76
CA HIS A 2 14.69 49.63 -29.17
C HIS A 2 14.25 48.65 -28.07
N ARG A 3 12.94 48.38 -27.97
CA ARG A 3 12.07 47.47 -28.77
C ARG A 3 12.05 46.05 -28.17
N VAL A 4 10.97 45.73 -27.45
CA VAL A 4 9.89 44.77 -27.81
C VAL A 4 10.27 43.32 -27.41
N HIS A 5 9.81 42.88 -26.24
CA HIS A 5 8.61 42.02 -26.07
C HIS A 5 8.60 40.79 -27.00
N THR A 6 9.01 39.64 -26.47
CA THR A 6 8.60 38.34 -27.00
C THR A 6 7.60 37.67 -26.05
N HIS A 7 6.39 37.54 -26.59
CA HIS A 7 5.26 36.67 -26.24
C HIS A 7 5.67 35.40 -25.48
N LEU A 8 5.07 35.06 -24.33
CA LEU A 8 3.69 34.57 -24.12
C LEU A 8 3.32 33.33 -24.95
N ALA A 9 2.86 32.29 -24.23
CA ALA A 9 2.08 31.13 -24.69
C ALA A 9 2.82 29.92 -25.29
N ARG A 10 2.93 28.86 -24.47
CA ARG A 10 2.65 27.46 -24.86
C ARG A 10 2.12 26.73 -23.63
N THR A 11 0.83 26.85 -23.36
CA THR A 11 -0.21 25.83 -23.63
C THR A 11 0.05 24.48 -22.98
N ALA A 12 -0.77 24.24 -21.95
CA ALA A 12 -1.19 22.98 -21.39
C ALA A 12 -1.12 21.77 -22.34
N ARG A 13 -0.63 20.64 -21.81
CA ARG A 13 -1.12 19.32 -22.17
C ARG A 13 -1.39 18.52 -20.90
N LEU A 14 -2.65 18.62 -20.47
CA LEU A 14 -3.38 17.52 -19.86
C LEU A 14 -3.32 16.32 -20.81
N ALA A 15 -2.81 15.20 -20.33
CA ALA A 15 -3.13 13.89 -20.90
C ALA A 15 -3.15 12.87 -19.76
N SER A 16 -4.35 12.71 -19.23
CA SER A 16 -4.81 11.61 -18.41
C SER A 16 -4.26 10.27 -18.90
N ARG A 17 -3.65 9.51 -18.00
CA ARG A 17 -3.35 8.10 -18.23
C ARG A 17 -3.85 7.27 -17.04
N ALA A 18 -5.16 7.40 -16.78
CA ALA A 18 -5.91 6.43 -16.01
C ALA A 18 -5.93 5.10 -16.80
N ARG A 19 -5.17 4.11 -16.34
CA ARG A 19 -5.33 2.73 -16.82
C ARG A 19 -6.54 2.13 -16.13
N SER A 20 -7.67 2.23 -16.82
CA SER A 20 -8.89 1.50 -16.55
C SER A 20 -8.63 0.00 -16.76
N VAL A 21 -8.42 -0.75 -15.68
CA VAL A 21 -8.49 -2.22 -15.71
C VAL A 21 -9.97 -2.59 -15.60
N ARG A 22 -10.62 -2.82 -16.75
CA ARG A 22 -11.94 -3.46 -16.81
C ARG A 22 -11.76 -4.93 -16.45
N ILE A 23 -12.19 -5.31 -15.25
CA ILE A 23 -12.43 -6.70 -14.89
C ILE A 23 -13.79 -7.07 -15.49
N SER A 24 -13.77 -7.94 -16.50
CA SER A 24 -14.98 -8.53 -17.07
C SER A 24 -15.61 -9.47 -16.05
N LEU A 25 -16.76 -9.06 -15.52
CA LEU A 25 -17.63 -9.89 -14.71
C LEU A 25 -18.41 -10.81 -15.67
N ALA A 26 -17.98 -12.07 -15.80
CA ALA A 26 -18.78 -13.09 -16.46
C ALA A 26 -19.63 -13.79 -15.39
N VAL A 27 -20.89 -13.38 -15.34
CA VAL A 27 -22.01 -14.08 -14.71
C VAL A 27 -22.20 -15.40 -15.42
N ILE A 28 -22.08 -16.52 -14.71
CA ILE A 28 -22.61 -17.81 -15.15
C ILE A 28 -23.53 -18.31 -14.04
N SER A 29 -24.82 -18.18 -14.27
CA SER A 29 -25.87 -18.85 -13.52
C SER A 29 -26.53 -19.87 -14.45
N ASP A 30 -26.38 -21.15 -14.07
CA ASP A 30 -27.37 -22.26 -14.10
C ASP A 30 -28.01 -22.71 -15.44
N PRO A 31 -28.70 -23.88 -15.52
CA PRO A 31 -28.90 -24.97 -14.54
C PRO A 31 -28.73 -26.42 -15.12
N SER A 32 -28.72 -27.41 -14.21
CA SER A 32 -29.30 -28.77 -14.34
C SER A 32 -29.24 -29.57 -15.67
N SER A 33 -28.63 -30.76 -15.65
CA SER A 33 -29.35 -32.00 -15.99
C SER A 33 -28.60 -33.26 -15.53
N THR A 34 -29.19 -33.90 -14.55
CA THR A 34 -28.84 -35.19 -13.94
C THR A 34 -29.00 -36.32 -14.96
N SER A 35 -28.00 -37.19 -15.08
CA SER A 35 -28.19 -38.53 -15.66
C SER A 35 -27.46 -39.54 -14.78
N SER A 36 -28.21 -40.14 -13.87
CA SER A 36 -27.76 -41.31 -13.12
C SER A 36 -28.97 -42.21 -12.93
N ARG A 37 -29.04 -43.20 -13.81
CA ARG A 37 -29.95 -44.34 -13.79
C ARG A 37 -29.55 -45.24 -12.62
N ILE A 38 -30.36 -45.27 -11.56
CA ILE A 38 -30.34 -46.37 -10.58
C ILE A 38 -31.75 -46.91 -10.47
N THR A 39 -31.83 -48.20 -10.75
CA THR A 39 -33.01 -49.06 -10.76
C THR A 39 -33.51 -49.34 -9.34
N SER A 40 -34.84 -49.24 -9.21
CA SER A 40 -35.73 -50.07 -8.38
C SER A 40 -35.15 -50.75 -7.14
N ASN A 41 -35.58 -50.28 -5.97
CA ASN A 41 -36.06 -51.17 -4.92
C ASN A 41 -37.16 -50.46 -4.12
N SER A 42 -38.41 -50.85 -4.43
CA SER A 42 -39.58 -50.47 -3.66
C SER A 42 -39.52 -51.15 -2.30
N CYS A 43 -39.25 -50.37 -1.25
CA CYS A 43 -39.58 -50.75 0.11
C CYS A 43 -40.59 -49.74 0.64
N SER A 44 -41.85 -50.16 0.67
CA SER A 44 -42.98 -49.40 1.16
C SER A 44 -42.78 -49.04 2.64
N ARG A 45 -42.58 -47.77 2.94
CA ARG A 45 -42.89 -47.17 4.25
C ARG A 45 -43.74 -45.93 4.06
N SER A 46 -45.04 -46.17 4.04
CA SER A 46 -46.09 -45.17 4.21
C SER A 46 -46.12 -44.70 5.66
N PHE A 47 -45.46 -43.59 5.99
CA PHE A 47 -45.77 -42.77 7.17
C PHE A 47 -45.38 -41.29 6.94
N ALA A 48 -46.41 -40.44 6.92
CA ALA A 48 -46.47 -39.07 7.47
C ALA A 48 -45.49 -37.97 6.98
N THR A 49 -46.11 -37.00 6.29
CA THR A 49 -45.86 -35.54 6.31
C THR A 49 -44.55 -34.96 5.74
N ASP A 50 -44.71 -34.17 4.68
CA ASP A 50 -43.75 -33.33 3.92
C ASP A 50 -43.03 -32.22 4.72
N LYS A 51 -42.70 -32.44 6.00
CA LYS A 51 -41.99 -31.44 6.80
C LYS A 51 -40.82 -32.09 7.51
N LYS A 52 -39.62 -31.56 7.27
CA LYS A 52 -38.43 -31.86 8.08
C LYS A 52 -38.82 -31.74 9.56
N PRO A 53 -38.45 -32.68 10.42
CA PRO A 53 -38.75 -32.57 11.84
C PRO A 53 -38.05 -31.33 12.41
N ASP A 54 -38.71 -30.64 13.35
CA ASP A 54 -38.29 -29.32 13.84
C ASP A 54 -36.84 -29.28 14.34
N TRP A 55 -36.36 -30.34 14.99
CA TRP A 55 -34.96 -30.44 15.44
C TRP A 55 -33.94 -30.37 14.29
N MET A 56 -34.32 -30.83 13.09
CA MET A 56 -33.48 -30.81 11.90
C MET A 56 -33.50 -29.43 11.23
N ILE A 57 -34.63 -28.72 11.31
CA ILE A 57 -34.76 -27.32 10.87
C ILE A 57 -33.93 -26.42 11.79
N GLU A 58 -34.02 -26.61 13.12
CA GLU A 58 -33.24 -25.90 14.13
C GLU A 58 -31.74 -26.10 13.89
N ALA A 59 -31.30 -27.35 13.68
CA ALA A 59 -29.91 -27.68 13.40
C ALA A 59 -29.41 -27.07 12.08
N GLU A 60 -30.24 -27.01 11.04
CA GLU A 60 -29.90 -26.35 9.77
C GLU A 60 -29.75 -24.83 9.96
N LEU A 61 -30.65 -24.20 10.71
CA LEU A 61 -30.58 -22.77 11.02
C LEU A 61 -29.33 -22.44 11.86
N GLU A 62 -29.01 -23.28 12.84
CA GLU A 62 -27.82 -23.10 13.68
C GLU A 62 -26.53 -23.29 12.88
N ALA A 63 -26.49 -24.25 11.95
CA ALA A 63 -25.36 -24.44 11.04
C ALA A 63 -25.15 -23.24 10.10
N ILE A 64 -26.23 -22.65 9.57
CA ILE A 64 -26.19 -21.45 8.73
C ILE A 64 -25.72 -20.23 9.55
N ALA A 65 -26.24 -20.06 10.77
CA ALA A 65 -25.82 -18.99 11.66
C ALA A 65 -24.34 -19.11 12.03
N ALA A 66 -23.86 -20.33 12.32
CA ALA A 66 -22.46 -20.59 12.62
C ALA A 66 -21.52 -20.34 11.42
N THR A 67 -21.94 -20.70 10.21
CA THR A 67 -21.17 -20.43 8.98
C THR A 67 -21.12 -18.94 8.65
N ASN A 68 -22.23 -18.22 8.78
CA ASN A 68 -22.27 -16.75 8.61
C ASN A 68 -21.42 -16.04 9.67
N ALA A 69 -21.51 -16.46 10.94
CA ALA A 69 -20.68 -15.92 12.00
C ALA A 69 -19.18 -16.18 11.76
N ARG A 70 -18.82 -17.33 11.17
CA ARG A 70 -17.43 -17.61 10.74
C ARG A 70 -17.00 -16.76 9.56
N ALA A 71 -17.83 -16.61 8.54
CA ALA A 71 -17.52 -15.79 7.37
C ALA A 71 -17.29 -14.32 7.77
N ILE A 72 -18.07 -13.81 8.72
CA ILE A 72 -17.90 -12.45 9.26
C ILE A 72 -16.63 -12.35 10.12
N LYS A 73 -16.31 -13.37 10.93
CA LYS A 73 -15.13 -13.34 11.82
C LYS A 73 -13.80 -13.60 11.10
N GLN A 74 -13.78 -14.40 10.04
CA GLN A 74 -12.55 -14.80 9.34
C GLN A 74 -12.24 -13.92 8.12
N GLY A 75 -13.17 -13.02 7.73
CA GLY A 75 -13.08 -12.30 6.48
C GLY A 75 -13.23 -13.24 5.28
N THR A 76 -13.52 -12.67 4.12
CA THR A 76 -13.48 -13.45 2.87
C THR A 76 -12.04 -13.87 2.56
N ALA A 77 -11.84 -14.93 1.78
CA ALA A 77 -10.51 -15.32 1.32
C ALA A 77 -9.78 -14.16 0.60
N ASN A 78 -10.54 -13.27 -0.04
CA ASN A 78 -10.04 -12.04 -0.63
C ASN A 78 -9.49 -11.06 0.42
N ASP A 79 -10.16 -10.89 1.56
CA ASP A 79 -9.69 -10.03 2.65
C ASP A 79 -8.37 -10.52 3.24
N VAL A 80 -8.19 -11.85 3.33
CA VAL A 80 -6.94 -12.45 3.79
C VAL A 80 -5.79 -12.16 2.81
N VAL A 81 -6.03 -12.29 1.50
CA VAL A 81 -5.02 -12.00 0.47
C VAL A 81 -4.70 -10.50 0.45
N MET A 82 -5.71 -9.64 0.49
CA MET A 82 -5.52 -8.19 0.52
C MET A 82 -4.80 -7.72 1.79
N GLY A 83 -5.09 -8.33 2.94
CA GLY A 83 -4.38 -8.08 4.19
C GLY A 83 -2.90 -8.43 4.11
N LYS A 84 -2.57 -9.58 3.48
CA LYS A 84 -1.17 -9.98 3.24
C LYS A 84 -0.45 -9.02 2.29
N LEU A 85 -1.07 -8.66 1.17
CA LEU A 85 -0.50 -7.72 0.21
C LEU A 85 -0.23 -6.36 0.85
N LYS A 86 -1.18 -5.86 1.66
CA LYS A 86 -0.99 -4.62 2.41
C LYS A 86 0.19 -4.73 3.38
N HIS A 87 0.28 -5.82 4.14
CA HIS A 87 1.38 -6.03 5.07
C HIS A 87 2.74 -6.13 4.37
N GLU A 88 2.82 -6.77 3.19
CA GLU A 88 4.05 -6.82 2.39
C GLU A 88 4.47 -5.44 1.89
N LEU A 89 3.50 -4.64 1.41
CA LEU A 89 3.74 -3.27 0.99
C LEU A 89 4.23 -2.40 2.17
N ASP A 90 3.55 -2.47 3.31
CA ASP A 90 3.92 -1.73 4.52
C ASP A 90 5.34 -2.11 4.97
N ARG A 91 5.68 -3.40 4.93
CA ARG A 91 7.03 -3.89 5.25
C ARG A 91 8.09 -3.32 4.30
N GLU A 92 7.81 -3.24 3.00
CA GLU A 92 8.73 -2.69 2.02
C GLU A 92 8.95 -1.19 2.23
N ILE A 93 7.87 -0.44 2.48
CA ILE A 93 7.97 1.00 2.75
C ILE A 93 8.80 1.25 4.02
N ILE A 94 8.53 0.51 5.10
CA ILE A 94 9.30 0.62 6.35
C ILE A 94 10.78 0.26 6.12
N SER A 95 11.06 -0.82 5.39
CA SER A 95 12.43 -1.23 5.06
C SER A 95 13.19 -0.16 4.27
N ASN A 96 12.52 0.48 3.32
CA ASN A 96 13.12 1.56 2.53
C ASN A 96 13.35 2.82 3.38
N ALA A 97 12.44 3.14 4.30
CA ALA A 97 12.60 4.28 5.22
C ALA A 97 13.83 4.08 6.13
N ILE A 98 14.04 2.88 6.66
CA ILE A 98 15.23 2.55 7.48
C ILE A 98 16.53 2.73 6.69
N LYS A 99 16.58 2.23 5.45
CA LYS A 99 17.78 2.40 4.58
C LYS A 99 18.07 3.87 4.27
N LEU A 100 17.03 4.69 4.08
CA LEU A 100 17.17 6.13 3.87
C LEU A 100 17.67 6.84 5.11
N GLU A 101 17.22 6.43 6.29
CA GLU A 101 17.65 6.95 7.58
C GLU A 101 19.14 6.67 7.84
N GLU A 102 19.60 5.43 7.64
CA GLU A 102 21.02 5.07 7.73
C GLU A 102 21.88 5.88 6.74
N LYS A 103 21.41 6.01 5.50
CA LYS A 103 22.10 6.79 4.46
C LYS A 103 22.17 8.28 4.82
N LEU A 104 21.12 8.84 5.40
CA LEU A 104 21.08 10.24 5.83
C LEU A 104 22.12 10.48 6.93
N VAL A 105 22.16 9.62 7.95
CA VAL A 105 23.14 9.68 9.05
C VAL A 105 24.57 9.62 8.50
N MET A 106 24.85 8.70 7.56
CA MET A 106 26.16 8.60 6.92
C MET A 106 26.56 9.88 6.16
N ILE A 107 25.62 10.52 5.44
CA ILE A 107 25.92 11.74 4.68
C ILE A 107 26.14 12.91 5.64
N ILE A 108 25.37 13.02 6.73
CA ILE A 108 25.56 14.04 7.76
C ILE A 108 26.95 13.89 8.40
N GLN A 109 27.36 12.66 8.73
CA GLN A 109 28.70 12.41 9.24
C GLN A 109 29.78 12.90 8.25
N LYS A 110 29.65 12.54 6.97
CA LYS A 110 30.57 13.03 5.92
C LYS A 110 30.57 14.54 5.76
N CYS A 111 29.43 15.21 5.97
CA CYS A 111 29.36 16.67 5.98
C CYS A 111 30.18 17.25 7.13
N ASN A 112 30.08 16.66 8.33
CA ASN A 112 30.83 17.10 9.50
C ASN A 112 32.33 16.91 9.31
N ASP A 113 32.74 15.78 8.73
CA ASP A 113 34.16 15.51 8.44
C ASP A 113 34.71 16.47 7.38
N ALA A 114 33.90 16.78 6.34
CA ALA A 114 34.27 17.72 5.27
C ALA A 114 34.23 19.21 5.71
N LYS A 115 33.69 19.50 6.90
CA LYS A 115 33.50 20.86 7.40
C LYS A 115 34.83 21.60 7.57
N SER A 116 35.87 20.91 8.04
CA SER A 116 37.20 21.47 8.22
C SER A 116 37.80 21.92 6.89
N GLY A 117 37.73 21.08 5.85
CA GLY A 117 38.20 21.42 4.51
C GLY A 117 37.43 22.56 3.85
N ALA A 118 36.13 22.70 4.15
CA ALA A 118 35.31 23.81 3.66
C ALA A 118 35.74 25.17 4.20
N MET A 119 36.28 25.22 5.40
CA MET A 119 36.79 26.48 5.97
C MET A 119 38.11 26.93 5.34
N VAL A 120 38.88 26.00 4.78
CA VAL A 120 40.22 26.29 4.23
C VAL A 120 40.13 26.64 2.75
N ASP A 121 39.51 25.79 1.93
CA ASP A 121 39.62 25.88 0.47
C ASP A 121 38.27 25.99 -0.26
N ALA A 122 38.28 26.67 -1.42
CA ALA A 122 37.10 26.73 -2.30
C ALA A 122 36.64 25.34 -2.77
N ARG A 123 37.59 24.41 -2.99
CA ARG A 123 37.29 23.02 -3.33
C ARG A 123 36.60 22.30 -2.18
N GLY A 124 37.03 22.53 -0.94
CA GLY A 124 36.39 21.99 0.25
C GLY A 124 34.95 22.47 0.40
N ARG A 125 34.69 23.76 0.14
CA ARG A 125 33.31 24.32 0.14
C ARG A 125 32.43 23.65 -0.90
N ALA A 126 32.94 23.42 -2.10
CA ALA A 126 32.19 22.75 -3.16
C ALA A 126 31.80 21.31 -2.76
N VAL A 127 32.74 20.55 -2.18
CA VAL A 127 32.48 19.18 -1.70
C VAL A 127 31.45 19.19 -0.56
N TYR A 128 31.63 20.08 0.41
CA TYR A 128 30.70 20.23 1.53
C TYR A 128 29.28 20.57 1.06
N ASN A 129 29.14 21.56 0.18
CA ASN A 129 27.84 21.98 -0.34
C ASN A 129 27.18 20.89 -1.20
N ALA A 130 27.96 20.07 -1.92
CA ALA A 130 27.45 18.91 -2.63
C ALA A 130 26.92 17.82 -1.68
N LEU A 131 27.67 17.50 -0.61
CA LEU A 131 27.24 16.56 0.43
C LEU A 131 25.98 17.07 1.16
N ARG A 132 25.95 18.35 1.51
CA ARG A 132 24.79 19.00 2.14
C ARG A 132 23.55 18.93 1.25
N LYS A 133 23.69 19.23 -0.05
CA LYS A 133 22.57 19.11 -1.01
C LYS A 133 22.05 17.67 -1.08
N LYS A 134 22.95 16.68 -1.06
CA LYS A 134 22.58 15.26 -1.04
C LYS A 134 21.88 14.86 0.26
N ALA A 135 22.31 15.40 1.40
CA ALA A 135 21.66 15.19 2.69
C ALA A 135 20.23 15.72 2.68
N LEU A 136 20.03 16.96 2.18
CA LEU A 136 18.72 17.58 2.08
C LEU A 136 17.76 16.77 1.18
N ALA A 137 18.24 16.32 0.02
CA ALA A 137 17.44 15.46 -0.86
C ALA A 137 17.06 14.13 -0.18
N THR A 138 18.03 13.47 0.47
CA THR A 138 17.80 12.20 1.17
C THR A 138 16.82 12.38 2.34
N ARG A 139 16.87 13.53 3.02
CA ARG A 139 15.90 13.88 4.07
C ARG A 139 14.48 14.02 3.51
N GLN A 140 14.33 14.70 2.36
CA GLN A 140 13.02 14.85 1.73
C GLN A 140 12.44 13.50 1.28
N ASP A 141 13.29 12.61 0.75
CA ASP A 141 12.88 11.25 0.40
C ASP A 141 12.41 10.48 1.64
N LEU A 142 13.13 10.61 2.77
CA LEU A 142 12.76 9.97 4.04
C LEU A 142 11.41 10.49 4.58
N ILE A 143 11.18 11.80 4.51
CA ILE A 143 9.88 12.42 4.89
C ILE A 143 8.76 11.81 4.04
N THR A 144 8.94 11.81 2.71
CA THR A 144 7.94 11.27 1.77
C THR A 144 7.61 9.81 2.07
N GLN A 145 8.61 8.98 2.43
CA GLN A 145 8.35 7.59 2.79
C GLN A 145 7.66 7.43 4.15
N LYS A 146 8.02 8.22 5.17
CA LYS A 146 7.35 8.19 6.47
C LYS A 146 5.90 8.66 6.38
N GLU A 147 5.62 9.64 5.50
CA GLU A 147 4.25 10.08 5.16
C GLU A 147 3.47 9.01 4.41
N ALA A 148 4.07 8.40 3.37
CA ALA A 148 3.43 7.32 2.60
C ALA A 148 3.13 6.08 3.44
N ALA A 149 3.97 5.78 4.43
CA ALA A 149 3.76 4.70 5.39
C ALA A 149 2.69 5.03 6.45
N GLY A 150 2.22 6.28 6.53
CA GLY A 150 1.34 6.73 7.61
C GLY A 150 1.96 6.60 9.00
N MET A 151 3.30 6.56 9.10
CA MET A 151 4.00 6.30 10.37
C MET A 151 3.94 7.50 11.33
N VAL A 152 3.83 8.72 10.79
CA VAL A 152 3.91 9.95 11.57
C VAL A 152 2.97 11.00 10.98
N THR A 153 2.20 11.70 11.81
CA THR A 153 1.30 12.79 11.41
C THR A 153 2.05 14.07 11.01
N ASP A 154 3.22 14.31 11.60
CA ASP A 154 4.16 15.38 11.25
C ASP A 154 5.55 14.80 10.99
N ALA A 155 5.68 14.09 9.88
CA ALA A 155 6.94 13.46 9.47
C ALA A 155 8.06 14.49 9.24
N THR A 156 7.71 15.68 8.79
CA THR A 156 8.66 16.76 8.51
C THR A 156 9.36 17.21 9.78
N SER A 157 8.61 17.65 10.80
CA SER A 157 9.19 18.14 12.06
C SER A 157 10.02 17.07 12.76
N MET A 158 9.53 15.83 12.82
CA MET A 158 10.25 14.73 13.46
C MET A 158 11.57 14.39 12.76
N VAL A 159 11.59 14.34 11.42
CA VAL A 159 12.82 14.01 10.68
C VAL A 159 13.82 15.16 10.73
N GLU A 160 13.36 16.41 10.63
CA GLU A 160 14.24 17.58 10.69
C GLU A 160 14.92 17.76 12.05
N SER A 161 14.19 17.50 13.13
CA SER A 161 14.71 17.57 14.51
C SER A 161 15.66 16.40 14.84
N ALA A 162 15.34 15.18 14.39
CA ALA A 162 16.17 14.00 14.63
C ALA A 162 17.51 14.05 13.87
N HIS A 163 17.52 14.63 12.67
CA HIS A 163 18.66 14.59 11.76
C HIS A 163 19.11 16.00 11.34
N PRO A 164 19.64 16.83 12.24
CA PRO A 164 20.03 18.20 11.92
C PRO A 164 21.17 18.23 10.88
N ILE A 165 20.92 18.89 9.75
CA ILE A 165 21.90 19.08 8.67
C ILE A 165 22.60 20.43 8.92
N PRO A 166 23.94 20.47 8.95
CA PRO A 166 24.66 21.71 9.20
C PRO A 166 24.43 22.77 8.11
N ALA A 167 24.57 24.05 8.50
CA ALA A 167 24.31 25.21 7.64
C ALA A 167 25.27 25.29 6.44
N SER A 168 24.86 25.98 5.37
CA SER A 168 25.76 26.21 4.23
C SER A 168 26.99 27.03 4.63
N MET A 169 28.12 26.73 3.98
CA MET A 169 29.41 27.41 4.14
C MET A 169 29.78 28.18 2.88
#